data_AF-A0AAJ6D9Q5-F1
#
_entry.id   AF-A0AAJ6D9Q5-F1
#
_cell.length_a   1.000
_cell.length_b   1.000
_cell.length_c   1.000
_cell.angle_alpha   90.00
_cell.angle_beta   90.00
_cell.angle_gamma   90.00
#
_symmetry.space_group_name_H-M   'P 1'
#
loop_
_entity.id
_entity.type
_entity.pdbx_description
1 polymer ?
#
loop_
_entity_poly.entity_id
_entity_poly.type
_entity_poly.pdbx_seq_one_letter_code
_entity_poly.pdbx_strand_id
1 'polypeptide(L)' 'MYTRENQFNVGDIVRLKSGGPDMTVQSVEKSSTGLAIDAPREFNGYYICQWFAGKKLEKGRFPEESLESVNK' A
#
# COMPACT_ATOMS: atom_id res chain seq x y z
N MET A 1 10.13 -21.16 0.19
CA MET A 1 9.06 -20.20 0.55
C MET A 1 9.29 -18.97 -0.30
N TYR A 2 8.30 -18.49 -1.04
CA TYR A 2 8.46 -17.30 -1.87
C TYR A 2 8.00 -16.09 -1.06
N THR A 3 8.91 -15.17 -0.76
CA THR A 3 8.59 -13.89 -0.12
C THR A 3 8.10 -12.92 -1.19
N ARG A 4 6.94 -12.30 -0.96
CA ARG A 4 6.42 -11.26 -1.86
C ARG A 4 7.10 -9.94 -1.50
N GLU A 5 7.76 -9.31 -2.47
CA GLU A 5 8.28 -7.95 -2.31
C GLU A 5 7.19 -6.93 -2.67
N ASN A 6 7.17 -5.81 -1.94
CA ASN A 6 6.25 -4.70 -2.21
C ASN A 6 6.76 -3.89 -3.42
N GLN A 7 5.88 -3.56 -4.36
CA GLN A 7 6.19 -2.75 -5.54
C GLN A 7 6.30 -1.25 -5.24
N PHE A 8 5.54 -0.76 -4.27
CA PHE A 8 5.49 0.66 -3.90
C PHE A 8 6.09 0.89 -2.52
N ASN A 9 6.69 2.05 -2.33
CA ASN A 9 7.28 2.50 -1.08
C ASN A 9 6.44 3.60 -0.42
N VAL A 10 6.64 3.81 0.87
CA VAL A 10 6.03 4.95 1.59
C VAL A 10 6.47 6.26 0.95
N GLY A 11 5.52 7.11 0.60
CA GLY A 11 5.75 8.37 -0.11
C GLY A 11 5.48 8.31 -1.61
N ASP A 12 5.38 7.12 -2.21
CA ASP A 12 5.05 6.98 -3.64
C ASP A 12 3.64 7.51 -3.91
N ILE A 13 3.47 8.15 -5.07
CA ILE A 13 2.18 8.60 -5.56
C ILE A 13 1.58 7.50 -6.43
N VAL A 14 0.40 7.03 -6.04
CA VAL A 14 -0.32 5.93 -6.67
C VAL A 14 -1.78 6.31 -6.91
N ARG A 15 -2.45 5.57 -7.79
CA ARG A 15 -3.88 5.70 -8.04
C ARG A 15 -4.51 4.33 -8.27
N LEU A 16 -5.82 4.21 -8.08
CA LEU A 16 -6.55 3.03 -8.53
C LEU A 16 -6.54 2.95 -10.06
N LYS A 17 -6.31 1.76 -10.61
CA LYS A 17 -6.39 1.47 -12.05
C LYS A 17 -7.77 1.77 -12.65
N SER A 18 -8.82 1.74 -11.83
CA SER A 18 -10.18 2.13 -12.23
C SER A 18 -10.38 3.66 -12.34
N GLY A 19 -9.37 4.46 -12.00
CA GLY A 19 -9.46 5.90 -11.81
C GLY A 19 -9.75 6.30 -10.35
N GLY A 20 -9.58 7.58 -10.06
CA GLY A 20 -9.69 8.14 -8.70
C GLY A 20 -8.73 9.31 -8.48
N PRO A 21 -8.65 9.86 -7.27
CA PRO A 21 -7.64 10.85 -6.92
C PRO A 21 -6.25 10.21 -6.88
N ASP A 22 -5.22 11.03 -7.11
CA ASP A 22 -3.86 10.66 -6.76
C ASP A 22 -3.76 10.53 -5.23
N MET A 23 -3.17 9.42 -4.79
CA MET A 23 -3.00 9.09 -3.37
C MET A 23 -1.51 8.91 -3.07
N THR A 24 -1.13 9.08 -1.82
CA THR A 24 0.22 8.77 -1.34
C THR A 24 0.19 7.48 -0.54
N VAL A 25 1.14 6.58 -0.78
CA VAL A 25 1.36 5.40 0.05
C VAL A 25 1.78 5.86 1.45
N GLN A 26 0.93 5.62 2.44
CA GLN A 26 1.21 5.93 3.85
C GLN A 26 1.98 4.81 4.54
N SER A 27 1.62 3.54 4.28
CA SER A 27 2.30 2.39 4.87
C SER A 27 2.16 1.14 4.01
N VAL A 28 3.22 0.33 4.02
CA VAL A 28 3.23 -1.03 3.46
C VAL A 28 2.80 -2.00 4.56
N GLU A 29 1.70 -2.72 4.38
CA GLU A 29 1.24 -3.66 5.40
C GLU A 29 2.09 -4.93 5.41
N LYS A 30 2.51 -5.33 6.61
CA LYS A 30 3.26 -6.56 6.83
C LYS A 30 2.57 -7.41 7.88
N SER A 31 2.51 -8.71 7.65
CA SER A 31 1.96 -9.70 8.58
C SER A 31 3.00 -10.77 8.90
N SER A 32 2.88 -11.37 10.08
CA SER A 32 3.67 -12.55 10.44
C SER A 32 3.29 -13.72 9.53
N THR A 33 4.29 -14.43 9.00
CA THR A 33 4.08 -15.66 8.22
C THR A 33 4.08 -16.93 9.09
N GLY A 34 4.28 -16.79 10.41
CA GLY A 34 4.30 -17.90 11.36
C GLY A 34 3.68 -17.56 12.72
N LEU A 35 3.55 -18.59 13.56
CA LEU A 35 3.03 -18.48 14.93
C LEU A 35 4.13 -18.14 15.96
N ALA A 36 5.40 -18.17 15.55
CA ALA A 36 6.52 -17.83 16.42
C ALA A 36 6.55 -16.31 16.69
N ILE A 37 6.98 -15.92 17.88
CA ILE A 37 6.96 -14.50 18.32
C ILE A 37 7.96 -13.64 17.51
N ASP A 38 8.99 -14.28 16.98
CA ASP A 38 10.09 -13.77 16.19
C ASP A 38 9.96 -14.11 14.70
N ALA A 39 8.79 -14.61 14.28
CA ALA A 39 8.54 -14.87 12.88
C ALA A 39 8.70 -13.59 12.04
N PRO A 40 9.34 -13.68 10.86
CA PRO A 40 9.54 -12.53 10.00
C PRO A 40 8.19 -11.93 9.58
N ARG A 41 8.14 -10.59 9.52
CA ARG A 41 6.99 -9.87 8.97
C ARG A 41 7.22 -9.61 7.50
N GLU A 42 6.40 -10.23 6.67
CA GLU A 42 6.46 -10.13 5.22
C GLU A 42 5.32 -9.25 4.70
N PHE A 43 5.52 -8.67 3.51
CA PHE A 43 4.50 -7.88 2.86
C PHE A 43 3.28 -8.75 2.53
N ASN A 44 2.09 -8.26 2.88
CA ASN A 44 0.86 -9.03 2.75
C ASN A 44 0.07 -8.73 1.45
N GLY A 45 0.60 -7.88 0.56
CA GLY A 45 -0.09 -7.48 -0.67
C GLY A 45 -0.94 -6.22 -0.56
N TYR A 46 -0.99 -5.55 0.59
CA TYR A 46 -1.83 -4.38 0.80
C TYR A 46 -1.07 -3.13 1.25
N TYR A 47 -1.61 -1.98 0.84
CA TYR A 47 -1.11 -0.67 1.22
C TYR A 47 -2.20 0.11 1.91
N ILE A 48 -1.81 0.91 2.91
CA ILE A 48 -2.61 2.04 3.35
C ILE A 48 -2.17 3.24 2.53
N CYS A 49 -3.12 3.85 1.83
CA CYS A 49 -2.93 5.08 1.09
C CYS A 49 -3.71 6.21 1.76
N GLN A 50 -3.25 7.43 1.57
CA GLN A 50 -3.94 8.64 2.03
C GLN A 50 -3.98 9.69 0.93
N TRP A 51 -5.03 10.49 0.89
CA TRP A 51 -5.19 11.57 -0.08
C TRP A 51 -6.04 12.69 0.50
N PHE A 52 -6.02 13.84 -0.17
CA PHE A 52 -6.90 14.94 0.17
C PHE A 52 -8.13 14.95 -0.74
N ALA A 53 -9.32 14.90 -0.14
CA ALA A 53 -10.58 15.21 -0.81
C ALA A 53 -10.97 16.65 -0.44
N GLY A 54 -10.49 17.61 -1.24
CA GLY A 54 -10.57 19.03 -0.89
C GLY A 54 -9.72 19.35 0.35
N LYS A 55 -10.36 19.77 1.45
CA LYS A 55 -9.67 20.10 2.72
C LYS A 55 -9.61 18.92 3.70
N LYS A 56 -10.20 17.78 3.36
CA LYS A 56 -10.27 16.62 4.25
C LYS A 56 -9.19 15.61 3.88
N LEU A 57 -8.44 15.13 4.88
CA LEU A 57 -7.55 13.98 4.74
C LEU A 57 -8.40 12.70 4.79
N GLU A 58 -8.32 11.89 3.74
CA GLU A 58 -8.91 10.56 3.64
C GLU A 58 -7.83 9.49 3.66
N LYS A 59 -8.21 8.27 4.05
CA LYS A 59 -7.34 7.10 4.08
C LYS A 59 -8.09 5.87 3.58
N GLY A 60 -7.38 4.94 2.95
CA GLY A 60 -7.95 3.71 2.42
C GLY A 60 -6.93 2.58 2.33
N ARG A 61 -7.41 1.34 2.47
CA ARG A 61 -6.62 0.12 2.32
C ARG A 61 -6.87 -0.49 0.95
N PHE A 62 -5.82 -0.67 0.16
CA PHE A 62 -5.95 -1.15 -1.23
C PHE A 62 -4.99 -2.31 -1.51
N PRO A 63 -5.43 -3.32 -2.28
CA PRO A 63 -4.53 -4.36 -2.78
C PRO A 63 -3.56 -3.80 -3.81
N GLU A 64 -2.31 -4.27 -3.79
CA GLU A 64 -1.25 -3.86 -4.73
C GLU A 64 -1.70 -3.92 -6.19
N GLU A 65 -2.42 -4.98 -6.57
CA GLU A 65 -2.84 -5.21 -7.95
C GLU A 65 -3.86 -4.18 -8.45
N SER A 66 -4.52 -3.47 -7.54
CA SER A 66 -5.45 -2.39 -7.89
C SER A 66 -4.78 -1.04 -8.12
N LEU A 67 -3.51 -0.91 -7.72
CA LEU A 67 -2.77 0.35 -7.77
C LEU A 67 -1.88 0.43 -9.02
N GLU A 68 -1.72 1.65 -9.53
CA GLU A 68 -0.75 2.02 -10.55
C GLU A 68 0.10 3.20 -10.04
N SER A 69 1.38 3.22 -10.42
CA SER A 69 2.25 4.37 -10.14
C SER A 69 1.81 5.56 -10.98
N VAL A 70 1.82 6.75 -10.37
CA VAL A 70 1.61 8.02 -11.08
C VAL A 70 2.96 8.69 -11.24
N ASN A 71 3.55 8.56 -12.44
CA ASN A 71 4.71 9.38 -12.80
C ASN A 71 4.24 10.82 -13.05
N LYS A 72 4.82 11.77 -12.32
CA LYS A 72 4.68 13.20 -12.59
C LYS A 72 5.80 13.69 -13.50
#